data_AF-A0AAF0HGS9-F1
#
_entry.id   AF-A0AAF0HGS9-F1
#
_cell.length_a   1.000
_cell.length_b   1.000
_cell.length_c   1.000
_cell.angle_alpha   90.00
_cell.angle_beta   90.00
_cell.angle_gamma   90.00
#
_symmetry.space_group_name_H-M   'P 1'
#
loop_
_entity.id
_entity.type
_entity.pdbx_description
1 polymer ?
#
loop_
_entity_poly.entity_id
_entity_poly.type
_entity_poly.pdbx_seq_one_letter_code
_entity_poly.pdbx_strand_id
1 'polypeptide(L)'
;MAVVGVPGWIGSSAANETGQRWMSQAAGQLRLGVPCWMSQFAGRSREIIHTLGADHNFNGQWFRDRCFEAGSTPIVFNITGDLVSYSRDVPLFFMYGDTPNEYVQLNIHGVTMYGRGGNGWAAGAVGASDGGVCIQNDIGGRLRINNGGAIAGGGGGGGGYSQANNWAGKYVCGGGGGRPFGLGGNNGARWPGGNASLTAPGAGGNTGQYWAGGGGEVGQPGQYANPGHGYSTPPTNPGAAVAGSSPTWQNRGAIYGSAV
;
A
#
# COMPACT_ATOMS: atom_id res chain seq x y z
N MET A 1 -6.15 1.92 28.18
CA MET A 1 -7.21 2.88 28.56
C MET A 1 -6.50 4.10 29.10
N ALA A 2 -6.73 5.29 28.50
CA ALA A 2 -6.00 6.51 28.86
C ALA A 2 -5.94 6.76 30.37
N VAL A 3 -4.84 7.36 30.84
CA VAL A 3 -4.66 7.69 32.25
C VAL A 3 -5.77 8.65 32.71
N VAL A 4 -6.44 8.30 33.80
CA VAL A 4 -7.57 9.05 34.35
C VAL A 4 -7.09 10.36 34.96
N GLY A 5 -7.76 11.47 34.63
CA GLY A 5 -7.44 12.81 35.13
C GLY A 5 -7.99 13.14 36.52
N VAL A 6 -8.49 12.16 37.27
CA VAL A 6 -9.06 12.38 38.62
C VAL A 6 -7.91 12.58 39.62
N PRO A 7 -7.87 13.71 40.34
CA PRO A 7 -6.86 13.95 41.37
C PRO A 7 -6.79 12.79 42.38
N GLY A 8 -5.58 12.35 42.70
CA GLY A 8 -5.32 11.22 43.61
C GLY A 8 -5.28 9.84 42.94
N TRP A 9 -5.82 9.67 41.73
CA TRP A 9 -5.85 8.38 41.01
C TRP A 9 -4.94 8.32 39.79
N ILE A 10 -4.28 9.42 39.44
CA ILE A 10 -3.40 9.50 38.27
C ILE A 10 -2.25 8.49 38.36
N GLY A 11 -1.63 8.33 39.54
CA GLY A 11 -0.49 7.42 39.72
C GLY A 11 -0.86 5.94 39.54
N SER A 12 -1.97 5.49 40.13
CA SER A 12 -2.45 4.11 39.99
C SER A 12 -2.98 3.84 38.58
N SER A 13 -3.67 4.81 37.97
CA SER A 13 -4.11 4.72 36.58
C SER A 13 -2.94 4.68 35.60
N ALA A 14 -1.90 5.48 35.81
CA ALA A 14 -0.68 5.46 35.01
C ALA A 14 0.07 4.14 35.13
N ALA A 15 0.15 3.56 36.33
CA ALA A 15 0.74 2.24 36.52
C ALA A 15 -0.04 1.16 35.77
N ASN A 16 -1.38 1.21 35.77
CA ASN A 16 -2.21 0.28 35.02
C ASN A 16 -2.08 0.46 33.50
N GLU A 17 -2.04 1.69 33.00
CA GLU A 17 -1.94 1.97 31.56
C GLU A 17 -0.55 1.64 30.99
N THR A 18 0.51 1.88 31.76
CA THR A 18 1.90 1.76 31.27
C THR A 18 2.59 0.46 31.71
N GLY A 19 2.08 -0.21 32.74
CA GLY A 19 2.74 -1.34 33.40
C GLY A 19 3.95 -0.96 34.25
N GLN A 20 4.27 0.34 34.38
CA GLN A 20 5.47 0.83 35.06
C GLN A 20 5.14 1.32 36.47
N ARG A 21 5.92 0.88 37.46
CA ARG A 21 5.79 1.35 38.85
C ARG A 21 6.52 2.67 39.10
N TRP A 22 7.60 2.91 38.38
CA TRP A 22 8.36 4.16 38.45
C TRP A 22 7.74 5.19 37.52
N MET A 23 7.37 6.34 38.07
CA MET A 23 6.68 7.39 37.30
C MET A 23 7.56 8.01 36.21
N SER A 24 8.88 8.00 36.38
CA SER A 24 9.82 8.36 35.31
C SER A 24 9.80 7.39 34.13
N GLN A 25 9.61 6.09 34.39
CA GLN A 25 9.46 5.08 33.33
C GLN A 25 8.08 5.13 32.69
N ALA A 26 7.03 5.37 33.49
CA ALA A 26 5.66 5.60 32.99
C ALA A 26 5.59 6.85 32.10
N ALA A 27 6.28 7.93 32.47
CA ALA A 27 6.43 9.13 31.65
C ALA A 27 6.96 8.77 30.24
N GLY A 28 8.01 7.95 30.18
CA GLY A 28 8.56 7.47 28.92
C GLY A 28 7.54 6.72 28.05
N GLN A 29 6.73 5.82 28.64
CA GLN A 29 5.67 5.09 27.91
C GLN A 29 4.53 5.99 27.41
N LEU A 30 4.29 7.12 28.09
CA LEU A 30 3.31 8.15 27.71
C LEU A 30 3.92 9.27 26.85
N ARG A 31 5.18 9.10 26.42
CA ARG A 31 5.91 10.01 25.55
C ARG A 31 6.14 11.38 26.18
N LEU A 32 6.40 11.40 27.48
CA LEU A 32 6.77 12.57 28.26
C LEU A 32 8.27 12.50 28.61
N GLY A 33 8.98 13.61 28.43
CA GLY A 33 10.34 13.76 28.93
C GLY A 33 10.37 13.97 30.44
N VAL A 34 11.48 13.62 31.10
CA VAL A 34 11.70 13.85 32.53
C VAL A 34 12.64 15.05 32.71
N PRO A 35 12.35 16.03 33.58
CA PRO A 35 11.24 16.07 34.53
C PRO A 35 9.87 16.42 33.88
N CYS A 36 8.80 15.83 34.40
CA CYS A 36 7.41 16.10 34.01
C CYS A 36 6.49 16.12 35.24
N TRP A 37 5.35 16.80 35.10
CA TRP A 37 4.30 16.85 36.11
C TRP A 37 3.33 15.68 35.96
N MET A 38 2.88 15.13 37.09
CA MET A 38 1.91 14.02 37.10
C MET A 38 0.60 14.38 36.38
N SER A 39 0.15 15.64 36.48
CA SER A 39 -1.04 16.12 35.79
C SER A 39 -0.96 15.99 34.27
N GLN A 40 0.25 15.98 33.68
CA GLN A 40 0.44 15.84 32.23
C GLN A 40 0.17 14.42 31.72
N PHE A 41 0.02 13.45 32.63
CA PHE A 41 -0.28 12.06 32.27
C PHE A 41 -1.76 11.91 31.92
N ALA A 42 -2.63 12.72 32.53
CA ALA A 42 -4.08 12.66 32.34
C ALA A 42 -4.44 12.75 30.84
N GLY A 43 -5.27 11.81 30.38
CA GLY A 43 -5.73 11.71 29.00
C GLY A 43 -4.72 11.10 28.01
N ARG A 44 -3.50 10.75 28.44
CA ARG A 44 -2.53 10.06 27.59
C ARG A 44 -2.68 8.55 27.65
N SER A 45 -2.38 7.91 26.53
CA SER A 45 -2.34 6.45 26.39
C SER A 45 -0.98 6.01 25.86
N ARG A 46 -0.55 4.82 26.28
CA ARG A 46 0.58 4.13 25.64
C ARG A 46 0.25 3.85 24.17
N GLU A 47 1.27 3.78 23.32
CA GLU A 47 1.08 3.35 21.93
C GLU A 47 0.46 1.94 21.85
N ILE A 48 -0.51 1.78 20.95
CA ILE A 48 -1.03 0.47 20.57
C ILE A 48 -0.14 -0.08 19.45
N ILE A 49 0.33 -1.32 19.59
CA ILE A 49 1.28 -1.93 18.65
C ILE A 49 0.64 -3.14 17.98
N HIS A 50 0.64 -3.15 16.65
CA HIS A 50 0.28 -4.30 15.82
C HIS A 50 1.51 -4.81 15.07
N THR A 51 1.60 -6.13 14.92
CA THR A 51 2.63 -6.76 14.08
C THR A 51 1.96 -7.50 12.93
N LEU A 52 2.40 -7.22 11.70
CA LEU A 52 1.85 -7.77 10.48
C LEU A 52 2.88 -8.71 9.83
N GLY A 53 2.45 -9.95 9.59
CA GLY A 53 3.18 -10.92 8.77
C GLY A 53 2.86 -10.76 7.28
N ALA A 54 3.31 -11.70 6.45
CA ALA A 54 3.09 -11.64 5.02
C ALA A 54 1.60 -11.87 4.67
N ASP A 55 1.05 -11.02 3.81
CA ASP A 55 -0.33 -11.11 3.31
C ASP A 55 -0.42 -10.46 1.92
N HIS A 56 -0.68 -11.27 0.89
CA HIS A 56 -0.77 -10.82 -0.50
C HIS A 56 -2.20 -10.48 -0.94
N ASN A 57 -3.12 -10.44 0.01
CA ASN A 57 -4.51 -10.07 -0.18
C ASN A 57 -5.01 -9.20 0.99
N PHE A 58 -4.14 -8.30 1.46
CA PHE A 58 -4.40 -7.50 2.64
C PHE A 58 -5.52 -6.49 2.38
N ASN A 59 -6.49 -6.44 3.29
CA ASN A 59 -7.59 -5.49 3.25
C ASN A 59 -7.24 -4.24 4.08
N GLY A 60 -6.96 -3.12 3.41
CA GLY A 60 -6.65 -1.84 4.06
C GLY A 60 -7.75 -1.33 5.00
N GLN A 61 -9.00 -1.80 4.86
CA GLN A 61 -10.07 -1.46 5.80
C GLN A 61 -9.76 -1.96 7.22
N TRP A 62 -9.15 -3.14 7.37
CA TRP A 62 -8.74 -3.66 8.68
C TRP A 62 -7.79 -2.68 9.38
N PHE A 63 -6.84 -2.11 8.64
CA PHE A 63 -5.89 -1.12 9.17
C PHE A 63 -6.64 0.13 9.64
N ARG A 64 -7.60 0.62 8.83
CA ARG A 64 -8.40 1.79 9.18
C ARG A 64 -9.27 1.51 10.42
N ASP A 65 -9.90 0.35 10.51
CA ASP A 65 -10.73 -0.02 11.67
C ASP A 65 -9.92 -0.01 12.97
N ARG A 66 -8.68 -0.53 12.96
CA ARG A 66 -7.78 -0.48 14.14
C ARG A 66 -7.44 0.95 14.55
N CYS A 67 -7.21 1.85 13.58
CA CYS A 67 -6.98 3.27 13.84
C CYS A 67 -8.20 3.92 14.53
N PHE A 68 -9.41 3.61 14.08
CA PHE A 68 -10.65 4.16 14.66
C PHE A 68 -10.96 3.57 16.04
N GLU A 69 -10.78 2.25 16.23
CA GLU A 69 -10.94 1.59 17.53
C GLU A 69 -9.99 2.15 18.59
N ALA A 70 -8.78 2.56 18.20
CA ALA A 70 -7.81 3.20 19.09
C ALA A 70 -8.18 4.64 19.50
N GLY A 71 -9.13 5.29 18.80
CA GLY A 71 -9.49 6.69 19.02
C GLY A 71 -8.29 7.62 18.84
N SER A 72 -8.10 8.57 19.75
CA SER A 72 -6.96 9.51 19.69
C SER A 72 -5.60 8.89 20.07
N THR A 73 -5.59 7.63 20.55
CA THR A 73 -4.36 6.95 20.95
C THR A 73 -3.45 6.71 19.74
N PRO A 74 -2.15 7.01 19.81
CA PRO A 74 -1.22 6.65 18.75
C PRO A 74 -1.09 5.15 18.54
N ILE A 75 -0.87 4.79 17.29
CA ILE A 75 -0.80 3.40 16.85
C ILE A 75 0.46 3.16 16.03
N VAL A 76 1.09 2.01 16.25
CA VAL A 76 2.34 1.60 15.62
C VAL A 76 2.12 0.26 14.93
N PHE A 77 2.48 0.18 13.66
CA PHE A 77 2.46 -1.05 12.88
C PHE A 77 3.89 -1.48 12.56
N ASN A 78 4.27 -2.65 13.07
CA ASN A 78 5.51 -3.33 12.71
C ASN A 78 5.22 -4.31 11.56
N ILE A 79 5.73 -4.00 10.37
CA ILE A 79 5.55 -4.81 9.17
C ILE A 79 6.77 -5.72 9.00
N THR A 80 6.54 -7.02 9.09
CA THR A 80 7.58 -8.07 9.13
C THR A 80 7.48 -9.10 8.01
N GLY A 81 6.44 -9.02 7.18
CA GLY A 81 6.29 -9.79 5.95
C GLY A 81 5.81 -8.90 4.80
N ASP A 82 5.97 -9.38 3.57
CA ASP A 82 5.51 -8.64 2.39
C ASP A 82 3.98 -8.48 2.41
N LEU A 83 3.53 -7.26 2.15
CA LEU A 83 2.10 -6.93 2.13
C LEU A 83 1.69 -6.44 0.76
N VAL A 84 0.60 -6.98 0.21
CA VAL A 84 0.01 -6.51 -1.05
C VAL A 84 -1.47 -6.22 -0.85
N SER A 85 -1.92 -5.06 -1.34
CA SER A 85 -3.36 -4.75 -1.34
C SER A 85 -4.15 -5.84 -2.09
N TYR A 86 -5.31 -6.19 -1.54
CA TYR A 86 -6.23 -7.13 -2.17
C TYR A 86 -6.76 -6.65 -3.53
N SER A 87 -6.77 -5.34 -3.77
CA SER A 87 -7.25 -4.72 -5.01
C SER A 87 -6.34 -3.58 -5.45
N ARG A 88 -6.27 -3.33 -6.78
CA ARG A 88 -5.59 -2.15 -7.33
C ARG A 88 -6.34 -0.85 -7.04
N ASP A 89 -7.66 -0.95 -6.80
CA ASP A 89 -8.54 0.21 -6.60
C ASP A 89 -8.56 0.68 -5.14
N VAL A 90 -7.90 -0.06 -4.23
CA VAL A 90 -7.81 0.28 -2.81
C VAL A 90 -6.35 0.33 -2.39
N PRO A 91 -5.87 1.44 -1.80
CA PRO A 91 -4.52 1.50 -1.26
C PRO A 91 -4.28 0.42 -0.21
N LEU A 92 -3.05 -0.08 -0.08
CA LEU A 92 -2.71 -1.03 0.97
C LEU A 92 -3.00 -0.44 2.36
N PHE A 93 -2.55 0.78 2.60
CA PHE A 93 -2.92 1.57 3.77
C PHE A 93 -3.48 2.92 3.34
N PHE A 94 -4.55 3.35 4.01
CA PHE A 94 -5.17 4.64 3.75
C PHE A 94 -5.61 5.31 5.04
N MET A 95 -5.22 6.58 5.18
CA MET A 95 -5.57 7.44 6.30
C MET A 95 -6.17 8.71 5.72
N TYR A 96 -7.45 8.94 5.95
CA TYR A 96 -8.11 10.18 5.56
C TYR A 96 -8.01 11.22 6.70
N GLY A 97 -8.37 12.48 6.41
CA GLY A 97 -8.27 13.57 7.39
C GLY A 97 -9.06 13.35 8.70
N ASP A 98 -10.02 12.43 8.69
CA ASP A 98 -10.83 12.01 9.85
C ASP A 98 -10.15 10.97 10.75
N THR A 99 -8.96 10.48 10.40
CA THR A 99 -8.22 9.52 11.22
C THR A 99 -7.96 10.11 12.61
N PRO A 100 -8.41 9.48 13.71
CA PRO A 100 -8.46 10.12 15.02
C PRO A 100 -7.11 10.12 15.76
N ASN A 101 -6.20 9.21 15.44
CA ASN A 101 -4.98 8.92 16.21
C ASN A 101 -4.01 10.11 16.23
N GLU A 102 -3.47 10.50 17.39
CA GLU A 102 -2.48 11.58 17.49
C GLU A 102 -1.33 11.41 16.47
N TYR A 103 -0.87 10.18 16.25
CA TYR A 103 -0.09 9.80 15.06
C TYR A 103 -0.27 8.31 14.71
N VAL A 104 0.11 7.96 13.49
CA VAL A 104 0.25 6.57 13.02
C VAL A 104 1.70 6.35 12.62
N GLN A 105 2.34 5.30 13.15
CA GLN A 105 3.71 4.94 12.82
C GLN A 105 3.77 3.63 12.05
N LEU A 106 4.53 3.62 10.95
CA LEU A 106 4.85 2.43 10.17
C LEU A 106 6.35 2.12 10.32
N ASN A 107 6.66 0.94 10.87
CA ASN A 107 8.01 0.41 10.94
C ASN A 107 8.12 -0.77 9.96
N ILE A 108 8.88 -0.63 8.89
CA ILE A 108 9.02 -1.65 7.85
C ILE A 108 10.36 -2.37 8.07
N HIS A 109 10.33 -3.69 8.26
CA HIS A 109 11.51 -4.47 8.65
C HIS A 109 12.04 -5.35 7.50
N GLY A 110 12.79 -4.77 6.57
CA GLY A 110 13.48 -5.52 5.50
C GLY A 110 12.55 -6.17 4.46
N VAL A 111 11.26 -5.83 4.49
CA VAL A 111 10.21 -6.36 3.60
C VAL A 111 9.62 -5.25 2.73
N THR A 112 8.78 -5.63 1.77
CA THR A 112 8.17 -4.67 0.85
C THR A 112 6.66 -4.59 1.04
N MET A 113 6.16 -3.36 1.03
CA MET A 113 4.74 -3.07 0.96
C MET A 113 4.37 -2.66 -0.47
N TYR A 114 3.26 -3.18 -0.97
CA TYR A 114 2.85 -3.00 -2.36
C TYR A 114 1.41 -2.52 -2.48
N GLY A 115 1.20 -1.51 -3.33
CA GLY A 115 -0.05 -1.38 -4.06
C GLY A 115 -0.17 -2.52 -5.08
N ARG A 116 -1.39 -2.98 -5.36
CA ARG A 116 -1.59 -4.11 -6.28
C ARG A 116 -1.31 -3.68 -7.73
N GLY A 117 -0.73 -4.55 -8.53
CA GLY A 117 -0.50 -4.29 -9.95
C GLY A 117 -1.79 -4.15 -10.75
N GLY A 118 -1.72 -3.36 -11.81
CA GLY A 118 -2.82 -3.13 -12.75
C GLY A 118 -3.08 -4.32 -13.66
N ASN A 119 -4.33 -4.49 -14.09
CA ASN A 119 -4.71 -5.50 -15.06
C ASN A 119 -4.29 -5.10 -16.47
N GLY A 120 -3.78 -6.05 -17.24
CA GLY A 120 -3.50 -5.88 -18.65
C GLY A 120 -4.77 -5.83 -19.50
N TRP A 121 -4.66 -5.22 -20.68
CA TRP A 121 -5.78 -5.04 -21.60
C TRP A 121 -6.34 -6.39 -22.07
N ALA A 122 -7.67 -6.56 -22.11
CA ALA A 122 -8.33 -7.82 -22.49
C ALA A 122 -9.33 -7.67 -23.63
N ALA A 123 -9.56 -8.78 -24.36
CA ALA A 123 -10.51 -8.84 -25.48
C ALA A 123 -11.91 -8.31 -25.08
N GLY A 124 -12.71 -7.89 -26.07
CA GLY A 124 -13.98 -7.20 -25.86
C GLY A 124 -13.82 -5.72 -25.52
N ALA A 125 -12.66 -5.12 -25.85
CA ALA A 125 -12.35 -3.72 -25.54
C ALA A 125 -12.28 -3.41 -24.04
N VAL A 126 -11.86 -4.37 -23.23
CA VAL A 126 -11.63 -4.18 -21.80
C VAL A 126 -10.26 -3.54 -21.60
N GLY A 127 -10.26 -2.28 -21.20
CA GLY A 127 -9.03 -1.50 -21.02
C GLY A 127 -8.08 -2.10 -19.99
N ALA A 128 -6.77 -1.87 -20.20
CA ALA A 128 -5.80 -2.01 -19.13
C ALA A 128 -6.11 -1.01 -18.01
N SER A 129 -5.59 -1.27 -16.82
CA SER A 129 -5.81 -0.41 -15.66
C SER A 129 -4.49 0.00 -15.01
N ASP A 130 -4.47 1.17 -14.38
CA ASP A 130 -3.31 1.65 -13.63
C ASP A 130 -2.97 0.71 -12.46
N GLY A 131 -1.71 0.79 -12.02
CA GLY A 131 -1.27 0.16 -10.78
C GLY A 131 -1.85 0.86 -9.54
N GLY A 132 -2.09 0.09 -8.49
CA GLY A 132 -2.64 0.57 -7.23
C GLY A 132 -1.63 1.34 -6.39
N VAL A 133 -2.13 2.28 -5.60
CA VAL A 133 -1.34 3.05 -4.63
C VAL A 133 -0.97 2.16 -3.44
N CYS A 134 0.23 2.31 -2.88
CA CYS A 134 0.58 1.62 -1.64
C CYS A 134 0.02 2.36 -0.42
N ILE A 135 0.36 3.64 -0.24
CA ILE A 135 -0.09 4.43 0.91
C ILE A 135 -0.83 5.68 0.43
N GLN A 136 -2.06 5.87 0.92
CA GLN A 136 -2.78 7.14 0.81
C GLN A 136 -2.70 7.86 2.16
N ASN A 137 -2.05 9.02 2.20
CA ASN A 137 -1.85 9.80 3.42
C ASN A 137 -2.50 11.19 3.34
N ASP A 138 -3.62 11.40 4.02
CA ASP A 138 -4.26 12.72 4.13
C ASP A 138 -4.18 13.28 5.56
N ILE A 139 -3.29 12.75 6.40
CA ILE A 139 -3.03 13.23 7.77
C ILE A 139 -1.69 13.97 7.91
N GLY A 140 -0.98 14.17 6.80
CA GLY A 140 0.30 14.88 6.75
C GLY A 140 1.36 14.23 7.64
N GLY A 141 2.11 15.04 8.38
CA GLY A 141 3.20 14.59 9.26
C GLY A 141 2.77 13.74 10.46
N ARG A 142 1.46 13.56 10.69
CA ARG A 142 0.95 12.59 11.68
C ARG A 142 1.20 11.15 11.24
N LEU A 143 1.34 10.90 9.94
CA LEU A 143 1.92 9.64 9.47
C LEU A 143 3.44 9.71 9.61
N ARG A 144 4.02 8.76 10.34
CA ARG A 144 5.46 8.62 10.54
C ARG A 144 5.93 7.32 9.92
N ILE A 145 6.98 7.38 9.12
CA ILE A 145 7.47 6.19 8.40
C ILE A 145 8.95 5.98 8.71
N ASN A 146 9.25 4.80 9.24
CA ASN A 146 10.59 4.25 9.36
C ASN A 146 10.71 3.07 8.39
N ASN A 147 11.14 3.35 7.16
CA ASN A 147 11.24 2.36 6.10
C ASN A 147 12.60 1.64 6.11
N GLY A 148 12.70 0.51 6.79
CA GLY A 148 13.84 -0.40 6.73
C GLY A 148 13.76 -1.43 5.58
N GLY A 149 12.81 -1.27 4.65
CA GLY A 149 12.61 -2.14 3.49
C GLY A 149 12.24 -1.32 2.25
N ALA A 150 11.09 -1.63 1.64
CA ALA A 150 10.61 -0.90 0.47
C ALA A 150 9.10 -0.57 0.51
N ILE A 151 8.73 0.54 -0.13
CA ILE A 151 7.35 0.93 -0.39
C ILE A 151 7.17 1.09 -1.90
N ALA A 152 6.23 0.37 -2.47
CA ALA A 152 6.09 0.22 -3.91
C ALA A 152 4.65 0.43 -4.38
N GLY A 153 4.44 1.38 -5.29
CA GLY A 153 3.21 1.40 -6.08
C GLY A 153 3.14 0.18 -7.02
N GLY A 154 1.94 -0.27 -7.34
CA GLY A 154 1.75 -1.33 -8.32
C GLY A 154 2.22 -0.90 -9.71
N GLY A 155 2.72 -1.83 -10.51
CA GLY A 155 3.03 -1.59 -11.91
C GLY A 155 1.77 -1.47 -12.75
N GLY A 156 1.84 -0.70 -13.84
CA GLY A 156 0.73 -0.56 -14.79
C GLY A 156 0.47 -1.83 -15.59
N GLY A 157 -0.76 -2.00 -16.05
CA GLY A 157 -1.14 -3.05 -17.00
C GLY A 157 -0.60 -2.81 -18.41
N GLY A 158 -0.21 -3.88 -19.10
CA GLY A 158 0.27 -3.84 -20.47
C GLY A 158 -0.82 -3.55 -21.50
N GLY A 159 -0.45 -2.90 -22.60
CA GLY A 159 -1.34 -2.64 -23.73
C GLY A 159 -1.69 -3.90 -24.52
N GLY A 160 -2.89 -3.94 -25.11
CA GLY A 160 -3.37 -5.05 -25.93
C GLY A 160 -2.99 -4.91 -27.40
N TYR A 161 -3.09 -6.01 -28.15
CA TYR A 161 -2.90 -6.05 -29.60
C TYR A 161 -4.09 -6.70 -30.31
N SER A 162 -4.51 -6.15 -31.45
CA SER A 162 -5.49 -6.76 -32.35
C SER A 162 -5.06 -6.63 -33.81
N GLN A 163 -5.12 -7.74 -34.55
CA GLN A 163 -4.71 -7.78 -35.96
C GLN A 163 -5.68 -7.01 -36.89
N ALA A 164 -6.97 -6.98 -36.57
CA ALA A 164 -8.02 -6.48 -37.49
C ALA A 164 -8.83 -5.32 -36.90
N ASN A 165 -8.34 -4.69 -35.82
CA ASN A 165 -9.11 -3.79 -34.94
C ASN A 165 -10.44 -4.39 -34.45
N ASN A 166 -10.57 -5.71 -34.55
CA ASN A 166 -11.73 -6.44 -34.08
C ASN A 166 -11.34 -7.05 -32.73
N TRP A 167 -11.80 -6.40 -31.67
CA TRP A 167 -11.48 -6.76 -30.30
C TRP A 167 -12.31 -7.95 -29.80
N ALA A 168 -13.19 -8.56 -30.61
CA ALA A 168 -14.05 -9.70 -30.26
C ALA A 168 -13.32 -11.07 -30.14
N GLY A 169 -12.02 -11.09 -29.78
CA GLY A 169 -11.30 -12.28 -29.31
C GLY A 169 -10.52 -13.12 -30.34
N LYS A 170 -10.97 -13.19 -31.61
CA LYS A 170 -10.40 -14.15 -32.60
C LYS A 170 -8.95 -13.86 -33.04
N TYR A 171 -8.48 -12.62 -32.91
CA TYR A 171 -7.11 -12.19 -33.27
C TYR A 171 -6.54 -11.15 -32.31
N VAL A 172 -6.72 -11.40 -31.01
CA VAL A 172 -6.37 -10.48 -29.94
C VAL A 172 -5.33 -11.09 -29.02
N CYS A 173 -4.28 -10.32 -28.72
CA CYS A 173 -3.35 -10.62 -27.64
C CYS A 173 -3.66 -9.73 -26.42
N GLY A 174 -3.78 -10.35 -25.26
CA GLY A 174 -4.01 -9.63 -24.01
C GLY A 174 -2.71 -9.05 -23.44
N GLY A 175 -2.80 -7.87 -22.81
CA GLY A 175 -1.67 -7.26 -22.12
C GLY A 175 -1.30 -8.02 -20.85
N GLY A 176 -0.03 -7.94 -20.43
CA GLY A 176 0.43 -8.53 -19.17
C GLY A 176 -0.06 -7.74 -17.95
N GLY A 177 -0.29 -8.43 -16.83
CA GLY A 177 -0.61 -7.78 -15.56
C GLY A 177 0.61 -7.10 -14.95
N GLY A 178 0.44 -5.92 -14.36
CA GLY A 178 1.51 -5.21 -13.66
C GLY A 178 1.90 -5.89 -12.35
N ARG A 179 3.14 -5.68 -11.89
CA ARG A 179 3.65 -6.26 -10.64
C ARG A 179 3.22 -5.44 -9.41
N PRO A 180 2.79 -6.06 -8.29
CA PRO A 180 2.55 -7.49 -8.10
C PRO A 180 1.10 -7.90 -8.33
N PHE A 181 0.88 -9.13 -8.76
CA PHE A 181 -0.44 -9.78 -8.84
C PHE A 181 -1.53 -9.05 -9.66
N GLY A 182 -1.14 -8.16 -10.59
CA GLY A 182 -2.03 -7.67 -11.64
C GLY A 182 -2.45 -8.82 -12.56
N LEU A 183 -3.70 -8.80 -13.01
CA LEU A 183 -4.23 -9.84 -13.87
C LEU A 183 -3.78 -9.61 -15.32
N GLY A 184 -3.38 -10.69 -15.99
CA GLY A 184 -3.18 -10.69 -17.43
C GLY A 184 -4.51 -10.53 -18.15
N GLY A 185 -4.49 -9.82 -19.26
CA GLY A 185 -5.67 -9.59 -20.06
C GLY A 185 -6.19 -10.89 -20.66
N ASN A 186 -7.33 -11.37 -20.15
CA ASN A 186 -7.99 -12.56 -20.67
C ASN A 186 -9.52 -12.40 -20.59
N ASN A 187 -10.15 -12.22 -21.75
CA ASN A 187 -11.60 -12.19 -21.90
C ASN A 187 -11.98 -12.88 -23.23
N GLY A 188 -11.48 -14.10 -23.43
CA GLY A 188 -11.57 -14.81 -24.71
C GLY A 188 -10.53 -14.35 -25.74
N ALA A 189 -9.42 -13.76 -25.27
CA ALA A 189 -8.26 -13.48 -26.13
C ALA A 189 -7.62 -14.80 -26.56
N ARG A 190 -7.30 -14.93 -27.85
CA ARG A 190 -6.65 -16.13 -28.38
C ARG A 190 -5.23 -16.33 -27.81
N TRP A 191 -4.54 -15.23 -27.49
CA TRP A 191 -3.26 -15.23 -26.79
C TRP A 191 -3.38 -14.34 -25.54
N PRO A 192 -3.84 -14.88 -24.41
CA PRO A 192 -4.02 -14.09 -23.19
C PRO A 192 -2.68 -13.59 -22.65
N GLY A 193 -2.72 -12.47 -21.92
CA GLY A 193 -1.57 -12.01 -21.16
C GLY A 193 -1.36 -12.85 -19.89
N GLY A 194 -0.13 -12.89 -19.39
CA GLY A 194 0.20 -13.52 -18.12
C GLY A 194 -0.19 -12.66 -16.93
N ASN A 195 -0.58 -13.30 -15.82
CA ASN A 195 -0.69 -12.65 -14.52
C ASN A 195 0.71 -12.31 -13.98
N ALA A 196 0.83 -11.21 -13.25
CA ALA A 196 2.03 -10.94 -12.50
C ALA A 196 2.16 -11.85 -11.28
N SER A 197 3.40 -12.09 -10.88
CA SER A 197 3.74 -12.69 -9.59
C SER A 197 4.07 -11.59 -8.57
N LEU A 198 4.51 -11.96 -7.37
CA LEU A 198 5.09 -11.02 -6.41
C LEU A 198 6.37 -10.38 -6.97
N THR A 199 7.17 -11.15 -7.70
CA THR A 199 8.55 -10.82 -8.04
C THR A 199 8.77 -10.38 -9.49
N ALA A 200 7.76 -10.53 -10.35
CA ALA A 200 7.87 -10.17 -11.77
C ALA A 200 6.49 -9.80 -12.35
N PRO A 201 6.44 -8.85 -13.30
CA PRO A 201 5.23 -8.54 -14.07
C PRO A 201 4.84 -9.70 -14.98
N GLY A 202 3.58 -9.68 -15.40
CA GLY A 202 3.06 -10.60 -16.40
C GLY A 202 3.56 -10.25 -17.80
N ALA A 203 3.89 -11.27 -18.59
CA ALA A 203 4.20 -11.08 -20.01
C ALA A 203 2.94 -10.77 -20.81
N GLY A 204 3.06 -9.99 -21.89
CA GLY A 204 1.98 -9.84 -22.87
C GLY A 204 1.78 -11.11 -23.68
N GLY A 205 0.56 -11.34 -24.16
CA GLY A 205 0.24 -12.43 -25.07
C GLY A 205 1.06 -12.33 -26.36
N ASN A 206 1.55 -13.47 -26.86
CA ASN A 206 2.47 -13.53 -28.00
C ASN A 206 2.01 -14.54 -29.05
N THR A 207 1.98 -14.11 -30.31
CA THR A 207 1.64 -14.93 -31.49
C THR A 207 2.86 -15.56 -32.18
N GLY A 208 4.08 -15.19 -31.76
CA GLY A 208 5.36 -15.48 -32.41
C GLY A 208 5.83 -14.37 -33.37
N GLN A 209 4.91 -13.57 -33.91
CA GLN A 209 5.21 -12.46 -34.83
C GLN A 209 4.84 -11.09 -34.23
N TYR A 210 3.76 -11.04 -33.45
CA TYR A 210 3.25 -9.84 -32.78
C TYR A 210 3.00 -10.15 -31.30
N TRP A 211 3.28 -9.18 -30.44
CA TRP A 211 3.13 -9.33 -29.00
C TRP A 211 2.42 -8.12 -28.38
N ALA A 212 1.52 -8.41 -27.44
CA ALA A 212 0.97 -7.42 -26.54
C ALA A 212 2.04 -6.92 -25.56
N GLY A 213 1.78 -5.79 -24.91
CA GLY A 213 2.69 -5.23 -23.93
C GLY A 213 2.74 -6.04 -22.65
N GLY A 214 3.92 -6.20 -22.07
CA GLY A 214 4.08 -6.70 -20.70
C GLY A 214 3.51 -5.73 -19.65
N GLY A 215 3.23 -6.25 -18.47
CA GLY A 215 2.96 -5.40 -17.31
C GLY A 215 4.20 -4.65 -16.85
N GLY A 216 4.00 -3.57 -16.10
CA GLY A 216 5.06 -2.78 -15.51
C GLY A 216 5.65 -3.45 -14.27
N GLU A 217 6.96 -3.24 -14.05
CA GLU A 217 7.57 -3.45 -12.73
C GLU A 217 6.93 -2.53 -11.67
N VAL A 218 7.22 -2.77 -10.40
CA VAL A 218 6.74 -1.91 -9.32
C VAL A 218 7.11 -0.45 -9.53
N GLY A 219 6.12 0.44 -9.40
CA GLY A 219 6.28 1.87 -9.67
C GLY A 219 6.59 2.24 -11.13
N GLN A 220 6.44 1.31 -12.08
CA GLN A 220 6.66 1.55 -13.52
C GLN A 220 5.38 1.36 -14.35
N PRO A 221 5.22 2.12 -15.45
CA PRO A 221 4.10 1.93 -16.36
C PRO A 221 4.14 0.56 -17.03
N GLY A 222 2.98 0.13 -17.54
CA GLY A 222 2.92 -1.03 -18.44
C GLY A 222 3.66 -0.76 -19.75
N GLN A 223 3.89 -1.80 -20.52
CA GLN A 223 4.58 -1.69 -21.80
C GLN A 223 3.60 -1.58 -22.97
N TYR A 224 4.04 -0.91 -24.04
CA TYR A 224 3.31 -0.92 -25.30
C TYR A 224 3.35 -2.30 -25.95
N ALA A 225 2.29 -2.65 -26.67
CA ALA A 225 2.33 -3.74 -27.62
C ALA A 225 3.27 -3.39 -28.80
N ASN A 226 3.83 -4.40 -29.46
CA ASN A 226 4.48 -4.24 -30.74
C ASN A 226 3.56 -4.75 -31.86
N PRO A 227 2.77 -3.87 -32.50
CA PRO A 227 1.67 -4.29 -33.35
C PRO A 227 2.09 -4.75 -34.76
N GLY A 228 3.30 -4.44 -35.23
CA GLY A 228 3.61 -4.60 -36.66
C GLY A 228 2.51 -4.00 -37.55
N HIS A 229 1.78 -4.84 -38.32
CA HIS A 229 0.67 -4.43 -39.21
C HIS A 229 -0.73 -4.35 -38.55
N GLY A 230 -0.83 -4.41 -37.21
CA GLY A 230 -2.11 -4.36 -36.50
C GLY A 230 -2.32 -3.12 -35.63
N TYR A 231 -3.24 -3.23 -34.67
CA TYR A 231 -3.66 -2.16 -33.76
C TYR A 231 -3.20 -2.47 -32.35
N SER A 232 -2.70 -1.46 -31.64
CA SER A 232 -2.28 -1.54 -30.25
C SER A 232 -3.03 -0.54 -29.38
N THR A 233 -3.28 -0.90 -28.13
CA THR A 233 -3.73 0.07 -27.12
C THR A 233 -2.54 0.58 -26.31
N PRO A 234 -2.61 1.82 -25.77
CA PRO A 234 -1.60 2.27 -24.83
C PRO A 234 -1.60 1.40 -23.55
N PRO A 235 -0.45 1.31 -22.87
CA PRO A 235 -0.39 0.80 -21.50
C PRO A 235 -0.95 1.83 -20.50
N THR A 236 -0.97 1.43 -19.24
CA THR A 236 -1.41 2.28 -18.12
C THR A 236 -0.28 2.68 -17.19
N ASN A 237 -0.58 3.64 -16.32
CA ASN A 237 0.36 4.27 -15.42
C ASN A 237 0.70 3.36 -14.21
N PRO A 238 1.85 3.58 -13.58
CA PRO A 238 2.12 2.97 -12.28
C PRO A 238 1.25 3.59 -11.19
N GLY A 239 1.10 2.84 -10.10
CA GLY A 239 0.62 3.36 -8.83
C GLY A 239 1.71 4.16 -8.09
N ALA A 240 1.27 5.00 -7.16
CA ALA A 240 2.15 5.73 -6.26
C ALA A 240 2.60 4.86 -5.08
N ALA A 241 3.84 5.07 -4.61
CA ALA A 241 4.27 4.52 -3.33
C ALA A 241 3.61 5.26 -2.16
N VAL A 242 3.59 6.59 -2.21
CA VAL A 242 2.91 7.43 -1.21
C VAL A 242 2.19 8.58 -1.93
N ALA A 243 0.88 8.67 -1.75
CA ALA A 243 0.02 9.71 -2.32
C ALA A 243 -0.60 10.59 -1.23
N GLY A 244 -1.13 11.75 -1.64
CA GLY A 244 -1.73 12.74 -0.75
C GLY A 244 -0.69 13.73 -0.22
N SER A 245 -0.51 13.74 1.09
CA SER A 245 0.36 14.66 1.84
C SER A 245 1.66 13.99 2.29
N SER A 246 2.72 14.78 2.44
CA SER A 246 4.03 14.28 2.89
C SER A 246 3.96 13.76 4.34
N PRO A 247 4.38 12.50 4.61
CA PRO A 247 4.54 12.00 5.97
C PRO A 247 5.80 12.57 6.63
N THR A 248 5.96 12.35 7.92
CA THR A 248 7.26 12.50 8.58
C THR A 248 8.12 11.26 8.30
N TRP A 249 9.09 11.41 7.40
CA TRP A 249 10.07 10.38 7.10
C TRP A 249 11.14 10.32 8.20
N GLN A 250 11.07 9.29 9.04
CA GLN A 250 12.16 8.96 9.98
C GLN A 250 13.28 8.21 9.27
N ASN A 251 12.91 7.34 8.33
CA ASN A 251 13.80 6.74 7.34
C ASN A 251 13.01 6.55 6.04
N ARG A 252 13.54 7.04 4.92
CA ARG A 252 12.86 6.97 3.62
C ARG A 252 12.99 5.60 2.95
N GLY A 253 14.10 4.90 3.16
CA GLY A 253 14.36 3.59 2.57
C GLY A 253 14.22 3.55 1.04
N ALA A 254 13.92 2.37 0.49
CA ALA A 254 13.65 2.20 -0.94
C ALA A 254 12.20 2.55 -1.28
N ILE A 255 12.00 3.32 -2.35
CA ILE A 255 10.70 3.77 -2.83
C ILE A 255 10.59 3.48 -4.33
N TYR A 256 9.51 2.81 -4.74
CA TYR A 256 9.23 2.51 -6.14
C TYR A 256 7.89 3.12 -6.56
N GLY A 257 7.93 4.12 -7.43
CA GLY A 257 6.78 4.94 -7.81
C GLY A 257 6.85 6.33 -7.17
N SER A 258 5.87 7.18 -7.48
CA SER A 258 5.82 8.54 -6.94
C SER A 258 5.61 8.53 -5.41
N ALA A 259 6.24 9.50 -4.73
CA ALA A 259 6.10 9.70 -3.29
C ALA A 259 6.22 11.19 -2.96
N VAL A 260 5.37 11.63 -2.04
CA VAL A 260 5.36 12.98 -1.45
C VAL A 260 6.18 13.08 -0.16
#